data_AF-A0ABD5WCD7-F1
#
_entry.id   AF-A0ABD5WCD7-F1
#
_cell.length_a   1.000
_cell.length_b   1.000
_cell.length_c   1.000
_cell.angle_alpha   90.00
_cell.angle_beta   90.00
_cell.angle_gamma   90.00
#
_symmetry.space_group_name_H-M   'P 1'
#
loop_
_entity.id
_entity.type
_entity.pdbx_description
1 polymer ?
#
loop_
_entity_poly.entity_id
_entity_poly.type
_entity_poly.pdbx_seq_one_letter_code
_entity_poly.pdbx_strand_id
1 'polypeptide(L)' 'MTLSEFVGRPHPDGGATVAHAATHYRWTPGSNTLGRCPQCGAELELSERHVLVTLSREIGGDDRHHLCDEACVAAWLGGE' A
#
# COMPACT_ATOMS: atom_id res chain seq x y z
N MET A 1 11.73 7.28 6.93
CA MET A 1 10.36 7.75 6.64
C MET A 1 9.44 6.87 7.44
N THR A 2 8.36 7.44 7.96
CA THR A 2 7.29 6.69 8.64
C THR A 2 6.08 6.65 7.75
N LEU A 3 5.31 5.57 7.81
CA LEU A 3 4.14 5.38 6.94
C LEU A 3 3.11 6.52 7.01
N SER A 4 2.95 7.13 8.18
CA SER A 4 2.05 8.26 8.39
C SER A 4 2.40 9.49 7.53
N GLU A 5 3.66 9.64 7.09
CA GLU A 5 4.10 10.75 6.23
C GLU A 5 3.59 10.63 4.79
N PHE A 6 3.14 9.44 4.38
CA PHE A 6 2.53 9.24 3.07
C PHE A 6 1.06 9.63 3.05
N VAL A 7 0.40 9.70 4.21
CA VAL A 7 -1.02 10.08 4.30
C VAL A 7 -1.21 11.53 3.81
N GLY A 8 -2.16 11.72 2.90
CA GLY A 8 -2.41 12.99 2.23
C GLY A 8 -1.57 13.22 0.97
N ARG A 9 -0.61 12.35 0.64
CA ARG A 9 0.14 12.48 -0.63
C ARG A 9 -0.72 12.09 -1.83
N PRO A 10 -0.67 12.87 -2.93
CA PRO A 10 -1.33 12.51 -4.16
C PRO A 10 -0.61 11.32 -4.82
N HIS A 11 -1.38 10.39 -5.37
CA HIS A 11 -0.86 9.33 -6.21
C HIS A 11 -0.58 9.89 -7.62
N PRO A 12 0.52 9.50 -8.28
CA PRO A 12 0.93 10.05 -9.58
C PRO A 12 -0.08 9.83 -10.72
N ASP A 13 -1.01 8.87 -10.57
CA ASP A 13 -2.13 8.63 -11.50
C ASP A 13 -3.15 9.78 -11.55
N GLY A 14 -3.01 10.80 -10.68
CA GLY A 14 -3.71 12.09 -10.83
C GLY A 14 -5.17 12.12 -10.38
N GLY A 15 -5.67 11.05 -9.77
CA GLY A 15 -7.07 10.96 -9.31
C GLY A 15 -7.26 10.34 -7.93
N ALA A 16 -6.18 10.10 -7.18
CA ALA A 16 -6.24 9.46 -5.88
C ALA A 16 -5.27 10.08 -4.88
N THR A 17 -5.64 10.09 -3.61
CA THR A 17 -4.78 10.50 -2.50
C THR A 17 -4.66 9.38 -1.50
N VAL A 18 -3.50 9.27 -0.86
CA VAL A 18 -3.29 8.29 0.21
C VAL A 18 -4.14 8.69 1.41
N ALA A 19 -5.20 7.94 1.67
CA ALA A 19 -6.05 8.15 2.85
C ALA A 19 -5.47 7.48 4.09
N HIS A 20 -4.77 6.36 3.92
CA HIS A 20 -4.21 5.59 5.02
C HIS A 20 -2.98 4.82 4.56
N ALA A 21 -1.94 4.78 5.39
CA ALA A 21 -0.77 3.96 5.18
C ALA A 21 -0.31 3.42 6.53
N ALA A 22 -0.30 2.09 6.69
CA ALA A 22 0.09 1.45 7.93
C ALA A 22 0.66 0.05 7.68
N THR A 23 1.55 -0.37 8.59
CA THR A 23 2.02 -1.75 8.61
C THR A 23 0.84 -2.63 8.97
N HIS A 24 0.57 -3.58 8.10
CA HIS A 24 -0.52 -4.51 8.22
C HIS A 24 0.01 -5.94 8.30
N TYR A 25 -0.71 -6.75 9.06
CA TYR A 25 -0.40 -8.14 9.27
C TYR A 25 -1.74 -8.88 9.30
N ARG A 26 -2.04 -9.61 8.23
CA ARG A 26 -3.30 -10.33 8.12
C ARG A 26 -3.08 -11.75 8.61
N TRP A 27 -3.09 -11.93 9.92
CA TRP A 27 -3.05 -13.27 10.48
C TRP A 27 -4.32 -14.03 10.14
N THR A 28 -4.20 -15.00 9.26
CA THR A 28 -5.30 -15.91 8.91
C THR A 28 -4.80 -17.34 9.06
N PRO A 29 -5.29 -18.11 10.05
CA PRO A 29 -4.85 -19.49 10.21
C PRO A 29 -5.21 -20.32 8.98
N GLY A 30 -4.19 -20.89 8.33
CA GLY A 30 -4.35 -21.79 7.17
C GLY A 30 -4.57 -21.11 5.81
N SER A 31 -4.41 -19.79 5.70
CA SER A 31 -4.48 -19.09 4.40
C SER A 31 -3.15 -18.41 4.08
N ASN A 32 -2.44 -18.90 3.06
CA ASN A 32 -1.37 -18.14 2.40
C ASN A 32 -2.01 -17.24 1.35
N THR A 33 -2.65 -16.15 1.81
CA THR A 33 -3.11 -15.15 0.86
C THR A 33 -1.90 -14.40 0.36
N LEU A 34 -1.62 -14.55 -0.93
CA LEU A 34 -0.55 -13.83 -1.62
C LEU A 34 -1.13 -12.55 -2.22
N GLY A 35 -0.52 -11.43 -1.87
CA GLY A 35 -0.65 -10.16 -2.58
C GLY A 35 0.48 -9.99 -3.57
N ARG A 36 0.36 -9.01 -4.47
CA ARG A 36 1.45 -8.60 -5.33
C ARG A 36 1.74 -7.12 -5.10
N CYS A 37 3.01 -6.79 -4.89
CA CYS A 37 3.43 -5.41 -4.77
C CYS A 37 3.25 -4.72 -6.14
N PRO A 38 2.45 -3.65 -6.24
CA PRO A 38 2.25 -2.93 -7.50
C PRO A 38 3.53 -2.26 -8.00
N GLN A 39 4.51 -2.00 -7.11
CA GLN A 39 5.74 -1.29 -7.46
C GLN A 39 6.85 -2.20 -7.97
N CYS A 40 7.26 -3.19 -7.18
CA CYS A 40 8.35 -4.09 -7.54
C CYS A 40 7.87 -5.41 -8.15
N GLY A 41 6.56 -5.67 -8.13
CA GLY A 41 5.98 -6.91 -8.63
C GLY A 41 6.22 -8.13 -7.74
N ALA A 42 6.88 -7.97 -6.59
CA ALA A 42 7.16 -9.05 -5.64
C ALA A 42 5.87 -9.66 -5.09
N GLU A 43 5.88 -10.98 -4.93
CA GLU A 43 4.82 -11.71 -4.23
C GLU A 43 4.96 -11.47 -2.73
N LEU A 44 3.88 -11.03 -2.11
CA LEU A 44 3.80 -10.65 -0.71
C LEU A 44 2.90 -11.62 0.02
N GLU A 45 3.43 -12.28 1.04
CA GLU A 45 2.59 -13.06 1.94
C GLU A 45 1.83 -12.08 2.85
N LEU A 46 0.50 -11.98 2.68
CA LEU A 46 -0.33 -11.13 3.55
C LEU A 46 -0.37 -11.65 5.00
N SER A 47 0.06 -12.90 5.20
CA SER A 47 0.29 -13.51 6.49
C SER A 47 1.56 -12.99 7.18
N GLU A 48 2.42 -12.24 6.50
CA GLU A 48 3.62 -11.61 7.06
C GLU A 48 3.45 -10.09 7.23
N ARG A 49 4.50 -9.41 7.73
CA ARG A 49 4.53 -7.95 7.85
C ARG A 49 4.63 -7.32 6.47
N HIS A 50 3.59 -6.60 6.07
CA HIS A 50 3.54 -5.85 4.83
C HIS A 50 2.96 -4.45 5.11
N VAL A 51 2.99 -3.57 4.13
CA VAL A 51 2.37 -2.25 4.22
C VAL A 51 1.06 -2.28 3.47
N LEU A 52 -0.02 -1.82 4.12
CA LEU A 52 -1.29 -1.55 3.47
C LEU A 52 -1.43 -0.05 3.23
N VAL A 53 -1.60 0.32 1.97
CA VAL A 53 -1.90 1.69 1.56
C VAL A 53 -3.30 1.75 0.98
N THR A 54 -4.13 2.61 1.54
CA THR A 54 -5.47 2.90 1.03
C THR A 54 -5.43 4.22 0.26
N LEU A 55 -5.80 4.15 -1.01
CA LEU A 55 -6.02 5.32 -1.85
C LEU A 55 -7.51 5.68 -1.82
N SER A 56 -7.83 6.93 -1.52
CA SER A 56 -9.18 7.46 -1.66
C SER A 56 -9.30 8.19 -2.98
N ARG A 57 -10.33 7.86 -3.76
CA ARG A 57 -10.74 8.61 -4.95
C ARG A 57 -12.08 9.26 -4.68
N GLU A 58 -12.28 10.46 -5.24
CA GLU A 58 -13.58 11.15 -5.17
C GLU A 58 -14.69 10.34 -5.85
N ILE A 59 -14.34 9.55 -6.87
CA ILE A 59 -15.27 8.66 -7.59
C ILE A 59 -14.67 7.25 -7.65
N GLY A 60 -15.37 6.27 -7.07
CA GLY A 60 -14.99 4.85 -7.14
C GLY A 60 -14.61 4.19 -5.81
N GLY A 61 -14.60 4.93 -4.70
CA GLY A 61 -14.35 4.39 -3.36
C GLY A 61 -12.86 4.26 -3.01
N ASP A 62 -12.59 3.59 -1.89
CA ASP A 62 -11.25 3.33 -1.38
C ASP A 62 -10.58 2.10 -2.03
N ASP A 63 -9.45 2.33 -2.71
CA ASP A 63 -8.60 1.30 -3.30
C ASP A 63 -7.53 0.88 -2.29
N ARG A 64 -7.21 -0.42 -2.22
CA ARG A 64 -6.32 -0.98 -1.19
C ARG A 64 -5.16 -1.71 -1.85
N HIS A 65 -3.96 -1.20 -1.64
CA HIS A 65 -2.73 -1.74 -2.21
C HIS A 65 -1.80 -2.26 -1.11
N HIS A 66 -1.26 -3.46 -1.32
CA HIS A 66 -0.29 -4.06 -0.42
C HIS A 66 1.11 -3.85 -1.01
N LEU A 67 2.01 -3.29 -0.22
CA LEU A 67 3.41 -3.05 -0.58
C LEU A 67 4.34 -3.74 0.40
N CYS A 68 5.59 -3.97 -0.01
CA CYS A 68 6.57 -4.65 0.81
C CYS A 68 6.94 -3.83 2.04
N ASP A 69 7.28 -2.57 1.81
CA ASP A 69 7.89 -1.69 2.78
C ASP A 69 7.72 -0.21 2.39
N GLU A 70 8.19 0.67 3.27
CA GLU A 70 8.11 2.13 3.14
C GLU A 70 8.85 2.67 1.91
N ALA A 71 9.95 2.05 1.48
CA ALA A 71 10.68 2.47 0.28
C ALA A 71 9.90 2.11 -0.99
N CYS A 72 9.24 0.95 -1.01
CA CYS A 72 8.31 0.61 -2.10
C CYS A 72 7.16 1.62 -2.17
N VAL A 73 6.60 2.05 -1.03
CA VAL A 73 5.55 3.07 -0.98
C VAL A 73 6.03 4.40 -1.51
N ALA A 74 7.22 4.85 -1.07
CA ALA A 74 7.81 6.10 -1.54
C ALA A 74 8.01 6.07 -3.05
N ALA A 75 8.64 5.02 -3.58
CA ALA A 75 8.88 4.88 -5.00
C ALA A 75 7.57 4.77 -5.81
N TRP A 76 6.56 4.09 -5.26
CA TRP A 76 5.24 3.95 -5.89
C TRP A 76 4.49 5.28 -6.00
N LEU A 77 4.60 6.14 -4.98
CA LEU A 77 4.00 7.46 -4.96
C LEU A 77 4.82 8.51 -5.75
N GLY A 78 5.84 8.10 -6.49
CA GLY A 78 6.68 9.02 -7.26
C GLY A 78 7.65 9.83 -6.39
N GLY A 79 8.07 9.30 -5.25
CA GLY A 79 9.10 9.89 -4.41
C GLY A 79 10.45 9.89 -5.11
N GLU A 80 10.86 11.07 -5.60
CA GLU A 80 12.27 11.46 -5.76
C GLU A 80 12.90 11.80 -4.41
#